data_AF-A0A661KR60-F1
#
_entry.id   AF-A0A661KR60-F1
#
_cell.length_a   1.000
_cell.length_b   1.000
_cell.length_c   1.000
_cell.angle_alpha   90.00
_cell.angle_beta   90.00
_cell.angle_gamma   90.00
#
_symmetry.space_group_name_H-M   'P 1'
#
loop_
_entity.id
_entity.type
_entity.pdbx_description
1 polymer ?
#
loop_
_entity_poly.entity_id
_entity_poly.type
_entity_poly.pdbx_seq_one_letter_code
_entity_poly.pdbx_strand_id
1 'polypeptide(L)'
;MEPLFLYERWIKKKMFEYMTISCPPQLRGRILTLTPREYGAVLLQAYLGKVNLKQIADFGKLRTGQLVEWRRQPEFLLAMDWSKDAFSKEFQETIILNDYTVTEYHEIAAEFSLLEESLRVSTRIPLYHRFKSLGQKLISKKKYNLEMDRYDLVLFKRLFAFFYSLEHHWPSPASRRIEEDFKPFAEDTVWPAVTGETWIDAELKQVQHSEPLSELLDSLSKRLKSIFEYFPAEMIR
;
A
#
# COMPACT_ATOMS: atom_id res chain seq x y z
N MET A 1 -12.27 -8.59 13.03
CA MET A 1 -12.33 -7.51 12.02
C MET A 1 -11.72 -8.07 10.74
N GLU A 2 -12.13 -7.64 9.55
CA GLU A 2 -11.48 -8.11 8.31
C GLU A 2 -10.19 -7.32 8.06
N PRO A 3 -9.08 -7.96 7.65
CA PRO A 3 -7.82 -7.26 7.42
C PRO A 3 -7.88 -6.21 6.31
N LEU A 4 -7.21 -5.08 6.56
CA LEU A 4 -7.13 -3.95 5.65
C LEU A 4 -5.90 -4.05 4.73
N PHE A 5 -6.16 -4.42 3.49
CA PHE A 5 -5.18 -4.48 2.40
C PHE A 5 -5.53 -3.43 1.33
N LEU A 6 -4.75 -2.36 1.23
CA LEU A 6 -4.99 -1.27 0.28
C LEU A 6 -4.73 -1.68 -1.16
N TYR A 7 -3.71 -2.49 -1.45
CA TYR A 7 -3.44 -2.93 -2.82
C TYR A 7 -4.51 -3.93 -3.29
N GLU A 8 -4.90 -4.89 -2.46
CA GLU A 8 -6.03 -5.78 -2.75
C GLU A 8 -7.34 -5.00 -3.03
N ARG A 9 -7.69 -4.04 -2.16
CA ARG A 9 -8.89 -3.20 -2.36
C ARG A 9 -8.80 -2.41 -3.66
N TRP A 10 -7.61 -1.91 -3.97
CA TRP A 10 -7.33 -1.19 -5.21
C TRP A 10 -7.50 -2.10 -6.44
N ILE A 11 -6.96 -3.33 -6.42
CA ILE A 11 -7.19 -4.32 -7.49
C ILE A 11 -8.68 -4.55 -7.69
N LYS A 12 -9.42 -4.82 -6.61
CA LYS A 12 -10.86 -5.09 -6.66
C LYS A 12 -11.62 -3.93 -7.30
N LYS A 13 -11.31 -2.69 -6.88
CA LYS A 13 -11.89 -1.46 -7.44
C LYS A 13 -11.56 -1.33 -8.93
N LYS A 14 -10.29 -1.50 -9.32
CA LYS A 14 -9.86 -1.37 -10.73
C LYS A 14 -10.47 -2.43 -11.63
N MET A 15 -10.57 -3.67 -11.16
CA MET A 15 -11.24 -4.75 -11.88
C MET A 15 -12.73 -4.46 -12.07
N PHE A 16 -13.41 -3.93 -11.05
CA PHE A 16 -14.81 -3.53 -11.15
C PHE A 16 -15.02 -2.36 -12.12
N GLU A 17 -14.17 -1.32 -12.03
CA GLU A 17 -14.16 -0.19 -12.97
C GLU A 17 -13.93 -0.66 -14.41
N TYR A 18 -12.98 -1.58 -14.63
CA TYR A 18 -12.67 -2.15 -15.95
C TYR A 18 -13.88 -2.83 -16.60
N MET A 19 -14.72 -3.50 -15.81
CA MET A 19 -15.90 -4.23 -16.30
C MET A 19 -17.14 -3.37 -16.52
N THR A 20 -17.24 -2.24 -15.82
CA THR A 20 -18.49 -1.46 -15.73
C THR A 20 -18.44 -0.15 -16.51
N ILE A 21 -17.26 0.40 -16.74
CA ILE A 21 -17.10 1.64 -17.49
C ILE A 21 -17.29 1.34 -18.99
N SER A 22 -18.26 2.00 -19.62
CA SER A 22 -18.63 1.82 -21.04
C SER A 22 -17.53 2.19 -22.03
N CYS A 23 -16.43 2.78 -21.57
CA CYS A 23 -15.26 3.10 -22.35
C CYS A 23 -14.10 2.21 -21.89
N PRO A 24 -13.43 1.48 -22.79
CA PRO A 24 -12.25 0.72 -22.42
C PRO A 24 -11.23 1.68 -21.78
N PRO A 25 -10.62 1.33 -20.65
CA PRO A 25 -9.74 2.23 -19.92
C PRO A 25 -8.62 2.68 -20.85
N GLN A 26 -8.57 3.99 -21.05
CA GLN A 26 -7.51 4.60 -21.81
C GLN A 26 -6.34 4.87 -20.88
N LEU A 27 -5.18 4.36 -21.24
CA LEU A 27 -3.95 4.72 -20.57
C LEU A 27 -3.06 5.47 -21.57
N ARG A 28 -2.69 6.71 -21.20
CA ARG A 28 -2.01 7.68 -22.07
C ARG A 28 -2.65 7.82 -23.46
N GLY A 29 -3.98 7.82 -23.53
CA GLY A 29 -4.74 7.98 -24.77
C GLY A 29 -4.82 6.73 -25.67
N ARG A 30 -4.35 5.56 -25.19
CA ARG A 30 -4.51 4.28 -25.89
C ARG A 30 -5.53 3.41 -25.18
N ILE A 31 -6.45 2.86 -25.96
CA ILE A 31 -7.41 1.85 -25.51
C ILE A 31 -6.64 0.60 -25.11
N LEU A 32 -6.82 0.14 -23.87
CA LEU A 32 -6.40 -1.20 -23.47
C LEU A 32 -7.27 -2.24 -24.18
N THR A 33 -6.64 -3.20 -24.85
CA THR A 33 -7.25 -4.33 -25.54
C THR A 33 -7.20 -5.64 -24.75
N LEU A 34 -6.63 -5.58 -23.54
CA LEU A 34 -6.55 -6.70 -22.60
C LEU A 34 -7.94 -7.22 -22.22
N THR A 35 -8.10 -8.52 -22.08
CA THR A 35 -9.27 -9.11 -21.41
C THR A 35 -9.28 -8.74 -19.92
N PRO A 36 -10.43 -8.84 -19.23
CA PRO A 36 -10.50 -8.61 -17.78
C PRO A 36 -9.50 -9.48 -16.99
N ARG A 37 -9.27 -10.71 -17.43
CA ARG A 37 -8.27 -11.59 -16.80
C ARG A 37 -6.84 -11.17 -17.08
N GLU A 38 -6.52 -10.73 -18.30
CA GLU A 38 -5.21 -10.15 -18.61
C GLU A 38 -4.96 -8.90 -17.77
N TYR A 39 -5.95 -8.01 -17.67
CA TYR A 39 -5.87 -6.81 -16.86
C TYR A 39 -5.67 -7.15 -15.37
N GLY A 40 -6.44 -8.06 -14.80
CA GLY A 40 -6.24 -8.47 -13.41
C GLY A 40 -4.88 -9.13 -13.18
N ALA A 41 -4.37 -9.89 -14.16
CA ALA A 41 -3.03 -10.46 -14.10
C ALA A 41 -1.92 -9.39 -14.13
N VAL A 42 -2.14 -8.30 -14.88
CA VAL A 42 -1.29 -7.10 -14.86
C VAL A 42 -1.25 -6.52 -13.45
N LEU A 43 -2.41 -6.31 -12.83
CA LEU A 43 -2.48 -5.72 -11.49
C LEU A 43 -1.80 -6.62 -10.44
N LEU A 44 -1.95 -7.94 -10.52
CA LEU A 44 -1.29 -8.86 -9.59
C LEU A 44 0.24 -8.87 -9.69
N GLN A 45 0.84 -8.39 -10.79
CA GLN A 45 2.30 -8.37 -10.94
C GLN A 45 3.01 -7.53 -9.88
N ALA A 46 2.32 -6.61 -9.23
CA ALA A 46 2.91 -5.83 -8.14
C ALA A 46 3.35 -6.69 -6.96
N TYR A 47 2.97 -7.96 -6.82
CA TYR A 47 3.51 -8.86 -5.79
C TYR A 47 4.75 -9.65 -6.24
N LEU A 48 5.22 -9.45 -7.48
CA LEU A 48 6.39 -10.16 -8.03
C LEU A 48 7.64 -9.83 -7.18
N GLY A 49 8.40 -10.87 -6.86
CA GLY A 49 9.64 -10.78 -6.06
C GLY A 49 9.47 -11.28 -4.62
N LYS A 50 8.27 -11.14 -4.05
CA LYS A 50 7.88 -11.77 -2.78
C LYS A 50 6.96 -12.97 -3.00
N VAL A 51 6.20 -12.94 -4.09
CA VAL A 51 5.39 -14.06 -4.59
C VAL A 51 5.96 -14.51 -5.93
N ASN A 52 6.06 -15.82 -6.15
CA ASN A 52 6.57 -16.37 -7.41
C ASN A 52 5.49 -16.38 -8.51
N LEU A 53 5.92 -16.54 -9.76
CA LEU A 53 5.01 -16.47 -10.92
C LEU A 53 3.89 -17.53 -10.87
N LYS A 54 4.16 -18.71 -10.32
CA LYS A 54 3.17 -19.79 -10.19
C LYS A 54 2.08 -19.39 -9.19
N GLN A 55 2.47 -18.77 -8.07
CA GLN A 55 1.52 -18.27 -7.08
C GLN A 55 0.70 -17.10 -7.62
N ILE A 56 1.31 -16.17 -8.38
CA ILE A 56 0.55 -15.10 -9.05
C ILE A 56 -0.48 -15.68 -10.04
N ALA A 57 -0.08 -16.70 -10.80
CA ALA A 57 -1.00 -17.39 -11.69
C ALA A 57 -2.15 -18.06 -10.91
N ASP A 58 -1.84 -18.70 -9.77
CA ASP A 58 -2.83 -19.30 -8.88
C ASP A 58 -3.82 -18.25 -8.31
N PHE A 59 -3.34 -17.07 -7.90
CA PHE A 59 -4.20 -15.95 -7.47
C PHE A 59 -5.17 -15.52 -8.57
N GLY A 60 -4.69 -15.40 -9.80
CA GLY A 60 -5.51 -15.04 -10.97
C GLY A 60 -6.35 -16.20 -11.54
N LYS A 61 -6.26 -17.42 -10.96
CA LYS A 61 -6.82 -18.66 -11.53
C LYS A 61 -6.39 -18.89 -12.99
N LEU A 62 -5.11 -18.66 -13.28
CA LEU A 62 -4.47 -18.73 -14.60
C LEU A 62 -3.52 -19.92 -14.70
N ARG A 63 -3.22 -20.33 -15.93
CA ARG A 63 -2.09 -21.24 -16.18
C ARG A 63 -0.79 -20.44 -16.15
N THR A 64 0.24 -20.95 -15.47
CA THR A 64 1.54 -20.26 -15.40
C THR A 64 2.13 -19.96 -16.78
N GLY A 65 1.98 -20.88 -17.75
CA GLY A 65 2.46 -20.68 -19.12
C GLY A 65 1.82 -19.47 -19.83
N GLN A 66 0.52 -19.28 -19.64
CA GLN A 66 -0.22 -18.14 -20.19
C GLN A 66 0.31 -16.80 -19.64
N LEU A 67 0.60 -16.76 -18.34
CA LEU A 67 1.18 -15.57 -17.71
C LEU A 67 2.61 -15.28 -18.22
N VAL A 68 3.40 -16.30 -18.55
CA VAL A 68 4.72 -16.14 -19.18
C VAL A 68 4.59 -15.51 -20.57
N GLU A 69 3.60 -15.95 -21.37
CA GLU A 69 3.36 -15.41 -22.71
C GLU A 69 2.92 -13.95 -22.66
N TRP A 70 1.98 -13.62 -21.78
CA TRP A 70 1.52 -12.25 -21.59
C TRP A 70 2.63 -11.28 -21.19
N ARG A 71 3.57 -11.70 -20.34
CA ARG A 71 4.72 -10.87 -19.94
C ARG A 71 5.71 -10.55 -21.06
N ARG A 72 5.56 -11.15 -22.24
CA ARG A 72 6.33 -10.80 -23.45
C ARG A 72 5.62 -9.78 -24.33
N GLN A 73 4.34 -9.52 -24.06
CA GLN A 73 3.53 -8.61 -24.85
C GLN A 73 3.79 -7.16 -24.39
N PRO A 74 4.10 -6.23 -25.31
CA PRO A 74 4.36 -4.83 -24.96
C PRO A 74 3.21 -4.17 -24.21
N GLU A 75 1.97 -4.48 -24.59
CA GLU A 75 0.77 -3.91 -23.96
C GLU A 75 0.62 -4.32 -22.49
N PHE A 76 0.92 -5.59 -22.17
CA PHE A 76 0.90 -6.08 -20.80
C PHE A 76 1.93 -5.36 -19.92
N LEU A 77 3.15 -5.16 -20.44
CA LEU A 77 4.22 -4.44 -19.74
C LEU A 77 3.88 -2.96 -19.53
N LEU A 78 3.31 -2.30 -20.56
CA LEU A 78 2.87 -0.91 -20.45
C LEU A 78 1.74 -0.75 -19.42
N ALA A 79 0.74 -1.63 -19.44
CA ALA A 79 -0.34 -1.63 -18.47
C ALA A 79 0.19 -1.85 -17.04
N MET A 80 1.19 -2.70 -16.87
CA MET A 80 1.86 -2.93 -15.59
C MET A 80 2.52 -1.66 -15.06
N ASP A 81 3.34 -0.99 -15.87
CA ASP A 81 4.01 0.25 -15.45
C ASP A 81 3.01 1.36 -15.11
N TRP A 82 1.94 1.50 -15.90
CA TRP A 82 0.88 2.46 -15.62
C TRP A 82 0.09 2.14 -14.36
N SER A 83 -0.15 0.86 -14.08
CA SER A 83 -0.84 0.43 -12.86
C SER A 83 -0.04 0.78 -11.61
N LYS A 84 1.30 0.67 -11.66
CA LYS A 84 2.21 1.06 -10.59
C LYS A 84 2.13 2.55 -10.29
N ASP A 85 2.20 3.40 -11.33
CA ASP A 85 2.07 4.85 -11.18
C ASP A 85 0.72 5.26 -10.58
N ALA A 86 -0.36 4.61 -11.03
CA ALA A 86 -1.72 4.89 -10.56
C ALA A 86 -1.90 4.48 -9.10
N PHE A 87 -1.50 3.26 -8.73
CA PHE A 87 -1.56 2.80 -7.35
C PHE A 87 -0.69 3.65 -6.43
N SER A 88 0.53 3.98 -6.84
CA SER A 88 1.44 4.79 -6.02
C SER A 88 0.79 6.11 -5.61
N LYS A 89 0.15 6.84 -6.54
CA LYS A 89 -0.56 8.09 -6.23
C LYS A 89 -1.75 7.87 -5.30
N GLU A 90 -2.59 6.90 -5.62
CA GLU A 90 -3.80 6.61 -4.83
C GLU A 90 -3.45 6.14 -3.41
N PHE A 91 -2.42 5.32 -3.25
CA PHE A 91 -1.90 4.90 -1.94
C PHE A 91 -1.39 6.08 -1.13
N GLN A 92 -0.61 6.98 -1.75
CA GLN A 92 -0.11 8.18 -1.08
C GLN A 92 -1.24 9.03 -0.54
N GLU A 93 -2.23 9.36 -1.38
CA GLU A 93 -3.41 10.11 -0.98
C GLU A 93 -4.19 9.40 0.12
N THR A 94 -4.35 8.08 0.01
CA THR A 94 -5.07 7.26 0.98
C THR A 94 -4.42 7.29 2.36
N ILE A 95 -3.09 7.22 2.45
CA ILE A 95 -2.34 7.34 3.71
C ILE A 95 -2.41 8.77 4.28
N ILE A 96 -2.40 9.78 3.41
CA ILE A 96 -2.44 11.19 3.82
C ILE A 96 -3.81 11.58 4.39
N LEU A 97 -4.89 11.08 3.79
CA LEU A 97 -6.25 11.57 4.04
C LEU A 97 -7.00 10.81 5.14
N ASN A 98 -6.65 9.55 5.39
CA ASN A 98 -7.42 8.69 6.29
C ASN A 98 -6.65 8.38 7.57
N ASP A 99 -7.40 8.27 8.67
CA ASP A 99 -6.90 7.70 9.92
C ASP A 99 -7.17 6.20 9.95
N TYR A 100 -6.22 5.46 10.51
CA TYR A 100 -6.32 4.01 10.70
C TYR A 100 -6.00 3.67 12.16
N THR A 101 -6.51 2.54 12.60
CA THR A 101 -6.11 1.90 13.87
C THR A 101 -4.67 1.37 13.76
N VAL A 102 -4.06 1.01 14.90
CA VAL A 102 -2.71 0.43 14.90
C VAL A 102 -2.68 -0.90 14.15
N THR A 103 -3.69 -1.74 14.35
CA THR A 103 -3.87 -3.00 13.60
C THR A 103 -3.92 -2.74 12.09
N GLU A 104 -4.75 -1.79 11.65
CA GLU A 104 -4.84 -1.45 10.24
C GLU A 104 -3.52 -0.90 9.67
N TYR A 105 -2.79 -0.05 10.40
CA TYR A 105 -1.47 0.39 9.95
C TYR A 105 -0.48 -0.77 9.82
N HIS A 106 -0.51 -1.74 10.74
CA HIS A 106 0.30 -2.96 10.65
C HIS A 106 -0.05 -3.80 9.43
N GLU A 107 -1.34 -4.02 9.15
CA GLU A 107 -1.82 -4.77 7.99
C GLU A 107 -1.45 -4.09 6.66
N ILE A 108 -1.64 -2.77 6.58
CA ILE A 108 -1.27 -1.97 5.42
C ILE A 108 0.25 -2.02 5.20
N ALA A 109 1.03 -1.87 6.26
CA ALA A 109 2.50 -1.92 6.19
C ALA A 109 3.00 -3.31 5.80
N ALA A 110 2.37 -4.36 6.33
CA ALA A 110 2.64 -5.74 5.98
C ALA A 110 2.39 -5.98 4.49
N GLU A 111 1.20 -5.64 3.96
CA GLU A 111 0.91 -5.76 2.53
C GLU A 111 1.89 -4.94 1.69
N PHE A 112 2.16 -3.69 2.09
CA PHE A 112 3.10 -2.84 1.37
C PHE A 112 4.48 -3.48 1.27
N SER A 113 4.95 -4.19 2.32
CA SER A 113 6.24 -4.88 2.32
C SER A 113 6.34 -6.04 1.30
N LEU A 114 5.18 -6.58 0.88
CA LEU A 114 5.05 -7.67 -0.08
C LEU A 114 5.10 -7.19 -1.54
N LEU A 115 4.94 -5.89 -1.77
CA LEU A 115 4.93 -5.34 -3.11
C LEU A 115 6.33 -5.36 -3.75
N GLU A 116 6.37 -5.29 -5.07
CA GLU A 116 7.57 -5.23 -5.89
C GLU A 116 8.40 -4.01 -5.48
N GLU A 117 9.71 -4.17 -5.45
CA GLU A 117 10.62 -3.13 -4.98
C GLU A 117 10.48 -1.80 -5.73
N SER A 118 10.31 -1.82 -7.06
CA SER A 118 10.13 -0.59 -7.85
C SER A 118 8.88 0.19 -7.42
N LEU A 119 7.78 -0.52 -7.12
CA LEU A 119 6.53 0.07 -6.64
C LEU A 119 6.67 0.59 -5.21
N ARG A 120 7.31 -0.19 -4.33
CA ARG A 120 7.57 0.24 -2.94
C ARG A 120 8.43 1.50 -2.92
N VAL A 121 9.52 1.54 -3.67
CA VAL A 121 10.43 2.69 -3.71
C VAL A 121 9.75 3.94 -4.27
N SER A 122 9.06 3.81 -5.41
CA SER A 122 8.36 4.94 -6.04
C SER A 122 7.23 5.52 -5.18
N THR A 123 6.58 4.70 -4.37
CA THR A 123 5.52 5.13 -3.43
C THR A 123 6.10 5.69 -2.14
N ARG A 124 7.14 5.04 -1.60
CA ARG A 124 7.73 5.35 -0.29
C ARG A 124 8.50 6.66 -0.28
N ILE A 125 9.33 6.93 -1.30
CA ILE A 125 10.22 8.09 -1.30
C ILE A 125 9.46 9.41 -1.15
N PRO A 126 8.39 9.70 -1.94
CA PRO A 126 7.62 10.93 -1.79
C PRO A 126 6.96 11.06 -0.41
N LEU A 127 6.36 9.99 0.12
CA LEU A 127 5.77 9.99 1.45
C LEU A 127 6.79 10.26 2.54
N TYR A 128 7.96 9.62 2.45
CA TYR A 128 8.99 9.76 3.45
C TYR A 128 9.61 11.16 3.43
N HIS A 129 9.79 11.73 2.23
CA HIS A 129 10.22 13.12 2.09
C HIS A 129 9.22 14.06 2.77
N ARG A 130 7.92 13.90 2.50
CA ARG A 130 6.86 14.70 3.13
C ARG A 130 6.85 14.52 4.65
N PHE A 131 6.93 13.28 5.14
CA PHE A 131 7.01 12.96 6.57
C PHE A 131 8.20 13.64 7.24
N LYS A 132 9.39 13.50 6.66
CA LYS A 132 10.62 14.08 7.19
C LYS A 132 10.55 15.60 7.24
N SER A 133 10.15 16.25 6.15
CA SER A 133 10.04 17.71 6.09
C SER A 133 9.01 18.24 7.08
N LEU A 134 7.85 17.59 7.19
CA LEU A 134 6.81 17.94 8.15
C LEU A 134 7.29 17.77 9.60
N GLY A 135 7.92 16.64 9.92
CA GLY A 135 8.46 16.37 11.25
C GLY A 135 9.51 17.39 11.66
N GLN A 136 10.46 17.71 10.78
CA GLN A 136 11.48 18.72 11.05
C GLN A 136 10.89 20.12 11.28
N LYS A 137 9.86 20.49 10.50
CA LYS A 137 9.12 21.75 10.67
C LYS A 137 8.43 21.79 12.04
N LEU A 138 7.74 20.71 12.43
CA LEU A 138 7.02 20.62 13.69
C LEU A 138 7.95 20.59 14.91
N ILE A 139 9.04 19.82 14.85
CA ILE A 139 10.08 19.79 15.89
C ILE A 139 10.68 21.19 16.09
N SER A 140 10.95 21.90 14.98
CA SER A 140 11.44 23.28 15.05
C SER A 140 10.41 24.21 15.71
N LYS A 141 9.13 24.10 15.36
CA LYS A 141 8.06 24.88 16.02
C LYS A 141 8.00 24.60 17.52
N LYS A 142 8.06 23.33 17.95
CA LYS A 142 8.12 22.95 19.36
C LYS A 142 9.31 23.59 20.06
N LYS A 143 10.51 23.51 19.47
CA LYS A 143 11.74 24.09 20.02
C LYS A 143 11.64 25.59 20.28
N TYR A 144 10.96 26.33 19.40
CA TYR A 144 10.78 27.77 19.51
C TYR A 144 9.45 28.18 20.14
N ASN A 145 8.72 27.24 20.74
CA ASN A 145 7.41 27.46 21.36
C ASN A 145 6.40 28.18 20.43
N LEU A 146 6.43 27.81 19.14
CA LEU A 146 5.51 28.33 18.13
C LEU A 146 4.27 27.45 18.02
N GLU A 147 3.15 28.06 17.67
CA GLU A 147 1.87 27.37 17.48
C GLU A 147 1.95 26.35 16.33
N MET A 148 1.45 25.15 16.60
CA MET A 148 1.37 24.04 15.65
C MET A 148 -0.07 23.87 15.17
N ASP A 149 -0.23 23.75 13.85
CA ASP A 149 -1.54 23.47 13.27
C ASP A 149 -1.95 22.03 13.58
N ARG A 150 -3.18 21.84 14.05
CA ARG A 150 -3.76 20.53 14.31
C ARG A 150 -3.75 19.66 13.05
N TYR A 151 -3.97 20.23 11.87
CA TYR A 151 -3.89 19.49 10.61
C TYR A 151 -2.48 18.92 10.37
N ASP A 152 -1.43 19.73 10.58
CA ASP A 152 -0.04 19.28 10.45
C ASP A 152 0.28 18.16 11.45
N LEU A 153 -0.23 18.24 12.69
CA LEU A 153 -0.06 17.21 13.72
C LEU A 153 -0.75 15.89 13.35
N VAL A 154 -1.99 15.95 12.87
CA VAL A 154 -2.74 14.76 12.41
C VAL A 154 -2.04 14.11 11.22
N LEU A 155 -1.60 14.91 10.25
CA LEU A 155 -0.87 14.39 9.10
C LEU A 155 0.46 13.74 9.51
N PHE A 156 1.19 14.36 10.45
CA PHE A 156 2.40 13.76 10.99
C PHE A 156 2.10 12.44 11.70
N LYS A 157 1.04 12.38 12.53
CA LYS A 157 0.61 11.15 13.21
C LYS A 157 0.38 10.01 12.21
N ARG A 158 -0.39 10.27 11.14
CA ARG A 158 -0.70 9.26 10.10
C ARG A 158 0.55 8.73 9.43
N LEU A 159 1.43 9.65 9.00
CA LEU A 159 2.68 9.28 8.35
C LEU A 159 3.63 8.54 9.30
N PHE A 160 3.73 9.00 10.55
CA PHE A 160 4.54 8.36 11.58
C PHE A 160 4.05 6.92 11.82
N ALA A 161 2.75 6.72 12.07
CA ALA A 161 2.18 5.40 12.35
C ALA A 161 2.42 4.42 11.19
N PHE A 162 2.25 4.87 9.95
CA PHE A 162 2.56 4.06 8.77
C PHE A 162 4.06 3.69 8.69
N PHE A 163 4.96 4.67 8.78
CA PHE A 163 6.40 4.41 8.67
C PHE A 163 6.94 3.57 9.83
N TYR A 164 6.46 3.83 11.05
CA TYR A 164 6.83 3.08 12.23
C TYR A 164 6.41 1.61 12.11
N SER A 165 5.19 1.35 11.62
CA SER A 165 4.73 -0.02 11.33
C SER A 165 5.51 -0.65 10.17
N LEU A 166 5.87 0.13 9.14
CA LEU A 166 6.61 -0.38 7.99
C LEU A 166 8.05 -0.82 8.30
N GLU A 167 8.77 -0.11 9.17
CA GLU A 167 10.15 -0.49 9.52
C GLU A 167 10.23 -1.86 10.23
N HIS A 168 9.13 -2.38 10.79
CA HIS A 168 9.07 -3.75 11.31
C HIS A 168 9.13 -4.80 10.18
N HIS A 169 8.36 -4.59 9.11
CA HIS A 169 8.26 -5.54 8.00
C HIS A 169 9.36 -5.36 6.95
N TRP A 170 9.84 -4.13 6.78
CA TRP A 170 10.86 -3.78 5.81
C TRP A 170 11.84 -2.73 6.38
N PRO A 171 12.80 -3.17 7.23
CA PRO A 171 13.78 -2.30 7.84
C PRO A 171 14.62 -1.55 6.81
N SER A 172 14.95 -0.30 7.11
CA SER A 172 15.72 0.57 6.24
C SER A 172 16.63 1.51 7.03
N PRO A 173 17.50 2.27 6.36
CA PRO A 173 18.28 3.33 7.01
C PRO A 173 17.43 4.45 7.65
N ALA A 174 16.13 4.54 7.33
CA ALA A 174 15.23 5.50 7.94
C ALA A 174 14.84 5.12 9.38
N SER A 175 14.87 3.83 9.75
CA SER A 175 14.54 3.32 11.10
C SER A 175 15.20 4.14 12.20
N ARG A 176 16.51 4.36 12.09
CA ARG A 176 17.28 5.13 13.08
C ARG A 176 16.73 6.54 13.29
N ARG A 177 16.39 7.27 12.21
CA ARG A 177 15.82 8.61 12.33
C ARG A 177 14.40 8.59 12.90
N ILE A 178 13.62 7.58 12.54
CA ILE A 178 12.27 7.39 13.09
C ILE A 178 12.34 7.19 14.59
N GLU A 179 13.24 6.31 15.05
CA GLU A 179 13.43 5.98 16.47
C GLU A 179 14.09 7.11 17.28
N GLU A 180 15.14 7.75 16.74
CA GLU A 180 15.94 8.73 17.50
C GLU A 180 15.31 10.14 17.45
N ASP A 181 14.82 10.58 16.28
CA ASP A 181 14.40 11.97 16.09
C ASP A 181 12.87 12.13 16.22
N PHE A 182 12.11 11.24 15.57
CA PHE A 182 10.67 11.44 15.38
C PHE A 182 9.83 10.79 16.47
N LYS A 183 10.24 9.65 17.01
CA LYS A 183 9.50 8.92 18.05
C LYS A 183 9.36 9.71 19.36
N PRO A 184 10.43 10.30 19.94
CA PRO A 184 10.27 11.14 21.13
C PRO A 184 9.32 12.32 20.88
N PHE A 185 9.42 12.94 19.70
CA PHE A 185 8.50 14.02 19.33
C PHE A 185 7.04 13.53 19.21
N ALA A 186 6.83 12.38 18.57
CA ALA A 186 5.52 11.78 18.38
C ALA A 186 4.86 11.43 19.73
N GLU A 187 5.61 10.76 20.61
CA GLU A 187 5.18 10.32 21.93
C GLU A 187 4.87 11.50 22.87
N ASP A 188 5.79 12.45 23.00
CA ASP A 188 5.67 13.54 23.98
C ASP A 188 4.75 14.68 23.54
N THR A 189 4.43 14.76 22.24
CA THR A 189 3.81 15.96 21.65
C THR A 189 2.60 15.61 20.81
N VAL A 190 2.78 14.75 19.81
CA VAL A 190 1.76 14.58 18.77
C VAL A 190 0.61 13.73 19.28
N TRP A 191 0.89 12.58 19.89
CA TRP A 191 -0.15 11.71 20.43
C TRP A 191 -1.00 12.40 21.49
N PRO A 192 -0.42 13.02 22.54
CA PRO A 192 -1.19 13.77 23.53
C PRO A 192 -2.04 14.88 22.91
N ALA A 193 -1.51 15.61 21.92
CA ALA A 193 -2.22 16.71 21.28
C ALA A 193 -3.33 16.27 20.31
N VAL A 194 -3.21 15.08 19.71
CA VAL A 194 -4.14 14.61 18.66
C VAL A 194 -5.20 13.66 19.22
N THR A 195 -4.81 12.68 20.03
CA THR A 195 -5.73 11.65 20.54
C THR A 195 -6.06 11.79 22.02
N GLY A 196 -5.15 12.36 22.82
CA GLY A 196 -5.27 12.33 24.29
C GLY A 196 -5.15 10.92 24.89
N GLU A 197 -4.68 9.96 24.09
CA GLU A 197 -4.58 8.53 24.44
C GLU A 197 -3.13 8.11 24.68
N THR A 198 -2.96 6.85 25.08
CA THR A 198 -1.67 6.19 25.25
C THR A 198 -0.91 6.04 23.94
N TRP A 199 0.41 6.06 24.05
CA TRP A 199 1.36 5.82 22.97
C TRP A 199 1.20 4.44 22.31
N ILE A 200 1.38 4.35 20.99
CA ILE A 200 1.05 3.16 20.17
C ILE A 200 2.02 2.00 20.28
N ASP A 201 3.18 2.15 20.92
CA ASP A 201 4.25 1.14 20.85
C ASP A 201 3.88 -0.20 21.49
N ALA A 202 3.15 -0.18 22.62
CA ALA A 202 2.69 -1.40 23.28
C ALA A 202 1.66 -2.15 22.43
N GLU A 203 0.69 -1.42 21.88
CA GLU A 203 -0.35 -1.96 21.00
C GLU A 203 0.28 -2.54 19.72
N LEU A 204 1.20 -1.80 19.10
CA LEU A 204 1.88 -2.26 17.89
C LEU A 204 2.69 -3.53 18.15
N LYS A 205 3.43 -3.60 19.26
CA LYS A 205 4.14 -4.82 19.66
C LYS A 205 3.19 -5.98 19.85
N GLN A 206 2.04 -5.78 20.50
CA GLN A 206 1.04 -6.82 20.67
C GLN A 206 0.52 -7.33 19.32
N VAL A 207 0.14 -6.43 18.42
CA VAL A 207 -0.36 -6.77 17.08
C VAL A 207 0.69 -7.55 16.28
N GLN A 208 1.94 -7.13 16.33
CA GLN A 208 3.06 -7.82 15.64
C GLN A 208 3.26 -9.26 16.13
N HIS A 209 2.95 -9.56 17.40
CA HIS A 209 3.02 -10.92 17.93
C HIS A 209 1.78 -11.74 17.60
N SER A 210 0.60 -11.12 17.57
CA SER A 210 -0.66 -11.83 17.32
C SER A 210 -0.94 -12.09 15.86
N GLU A 211 -0.40 -11.28 14.94
CA GLU A 211 -0.67 -11.36 13.50
C GLU A 211 0.64 -11.37 12.70
N PRO A 212 1.33 -12.54 12.63
CA PRO A 212 2.56 -12.66 11.87
C PRO A 212 2.30 -12.51 10.37
N LEU A 213 3.34 -12.06 9.63
CA LEU A 213 3.26 -11.83 8.19
C LEU A 213 2.75 -13.05 7.39
N SER A 214 3.03 -14.27 7.85
CA SER A 214 2.53 -15.50 7.23
C SER A 214 1.00 -15.62 7.25
N GLU A 215 0.35 -15.23 8.34
CA GLU A 215 -1.11 -15.28 8.45
C GLU A 215 -1.76 -14.18 7.59
N LEU A 216 -1.15 -13.00 7.56
CA LEU A 216 -1.57 -11.91 6.68
C LEU A 216 -1.42 -12.30 5.20
N LEU A 217 -0.35 -13.01 4.84
CA LEU A 217 -0.14 -13.56 3.49
C LEU A 217 -1.21 -14.58 3.11
N ASP A 218 -1.57 -15.49 4.01
CA ASP A 218 -2.62 -16.48 3.77
C ASP A 218 -4.00 -15.83 3.61
N SER A 219 -4.29 -14.82 4.43
CA SER A 219 -5.51 -14.01 4.31
C SER A 219 -5.54 -13.26 2.97
N LEU A 220 -4.45 -12.57 2.63
CA LEU A 220 -4.32 -11.85 1.37
C LEU A 220 -4.50 -12.78 0.16
N SER A 221 -3.86 -13.94 0.18
CA SER A 221 -3.98 -14.97 -0.88
C SER A 221 -5.42 -15.39 -1.12
N LYS A 222 -6.19 -15.67 -0.04
CA LYS A 222 -7.62 -16.01 -0.13
C LYS A 222 -8.43 -14.86 -0.73
N ARG A 223 -8.17 -13.62 -0.29
CA ARG A 223 -8.88 -12.42 -0.77
C ARG A 223 -8.57 -12.14 -2.24
N LEU A 224 -7.31 -12.20 -2.65
CA LEU A 224 -6.91 -12.06 -4.05
C LEU A 224 -7.58 -13.12 -4.92
N LYS A 225 -7.59 -14.40 -4.53
CA LYS A 225 -8.30 -15.45 -5.28
C LYS A 225 -9.80 -15.17 -5.41
N SER A 226 -10.42 -14.64 -4.36
CA SER A 226 -11.86 -14.31 -4.34
C SER A 226 -12.23 -13.22 -5.35
N ILE A 227 -11.32 -12.27 -5.62
CA ILE A 227 -11.54 -11.23 -6.64
C ILE A 227 -11.83 -11.91 -7.98
N PHE A 228 -10.98 -12.85 -8.39
CA PHE A 228 -11.05 -13.48 -9.72
C PHE A 228 -12.18 -14.52 -9.89
N GLU A 229 -12.99 -14.78 -8.88
CA GLU A 229 -14.15 -15.69 -9.00
C GLU A 229 -15.28 -15.09 -9.82
N TYR A 230 -15.37 -13.76 -9.81
CA TYR A 230 -16.47 -13.01 -10.41
C TYR A 230 -16.12 -12.38 -11.76
N PHE A 231 -14.88 -12.57 -12.25
CA PHE A 231 -14.42 -11.96 -13.50
C PHE A 231 -14.28 -12.98 -14.64
N PRO A 232 -14.97 -12.76 -15.78
CA PRO A 232 -14.94 -13.66 -16.91
C PRO A 232 -13.56 -13.69 -17.57
N ALA A 233 -13.22 -14.83 -18.19
CA ALA A 233 -11.98 -14.97 -18.96
C ALA A 233 -11.99 -14.18 -20.28
N GLU A 234 -13.18 -13.84 -20.77
CA GLU A 234 -13.40 -13.16 -22.04
C GLU A 234 -14.22 -11.88 -21.82
N MET A 235 -14.07 -10.90 -22.71
CA MET A 235 -14.97 -9.74 -22.72
C MET A 235 -16.37 -10.19 -23.16
N ILE A 236 -17.37 -9.95 -22.31
CA ILE A 236 -18.76 -9.96 -22.77
C ILE A 236 -18.92 -8.69 -23.60
N ARG A 237 -18.88 -8.84 -24.93
CA ARG A 237 -19.16 -7.76 -25.88
C ARG A 237 -20.66 -7.55 -26.04
#